data_AF-A0A956E4G6-F1
#
_entry.id   AF-A0A956E4G6-F1
#
_cell.length_a   1.000
_cell.length_b   1.000
_cell.length_c   1.000
_cell.angle_alpha   90.00
_cell.angle_beta   90.00
_cell.angle_gamma   90.00
#
_symmetry.space_group_name_H-M   'P 1'
#
loop_
_entity.id
_entity.type
_entity.pdbx_description
1 polymer ?
#
loop_
_entity_poly.entity_id
_entity_poly.type
_entity_poly.pdbx_seq_one_letter_code
_entity_poly.pdbx_strand_id
1 'polypeptide(L)'
;DLAGLGQPAEPELRWDDIEHRVSRGDAHSAREVELHAKRQLERLVTGQRLDLQVLGTLSASYLTQSPVFRDFAPFDFSLWSIGRLDAALLSLYGHEPRPPLDSDAWPLVLRAGTYLGETLRQAFRGRWNGTLHDAKHGRVICRTETFLPLQLIEQRLHEGSGYSLMLSLRGSLGETGSAEWQHRLPSAVLPPTPWSGSWPTAREAAAVSEGLMRSPISTYCERRGKGRLDGSLNDLARLDSYLAVIAPPGDDVGDDWSRRACGLLGCHIGEVLRVEYDGRWIDEPTTGPSRLQLELSDGTKLEPLSVVHSRLVTDRKFGLQEWCQTIALGHA
;
A
#
# COMPACT_ATOMS: atom_id res chain seq x y z
N ASP A 1 11.65 43.89 -21.33
CA ASP A 1 12.08 42.67 -20.63
C ASP A 1 10.93 41.96 -19.95
N LEU A 2 10.35 40.98 -20.65
CA LEU A 2 9.36 40.02 -20.12
C LEU A 2 9.97 38.61 -20.11
N ALA A 3 11.25 38.51 -19.75
CA ALA A 3 11.96 37.25 -19.59
C ALA A 3 12.11 36.97 -18.09
N GLY A 4 11.05 36.45 -17.48
CA GLY A 4 11.03 36.13 -16.06
C GLY A 4 9.76 35.42 -15.59
N LEU A 5 9.01 34.81 -16.50
CA LEU A 5 8.00 33.82 -16.10
C LEU A 5 8.80 32.57 -15.72
N GLY A 6 9.13 32.47 -14.43
CA GLY A 6 9.67 31.23 -13.87
C GLY A 6 8.79 30.08 -14.33
N GLN A 7 9.40 29.05 -14.92
CA GLN A 7 8.70 27.81 -15.17
C GLN A 7 8.01 27.40 -13.85
N PRO A 8 6.69 27.15 -13.86
CA PRO A 8 6.04 26.61 -12.67
C PRO A 8 6.83 25.35 -12.29
N ALA A 9 7.30 25.30 -11.05
CA ALA A 9 8.01 24.13 -10.55
C ALA A 9 7.18 22.90 -10.91
N GLU A 10 7.76 21.98 -11.69
CA GLU A 10 7.06 20.76 -12.04
C GLU A 10 6.61 20.09 -10.74
N PRO A 11 5.33 19.70 -10.63
CA PRO A 11 4.83 19.09 -9.42
C PRO A 11 5.67 17.84 -9.17
N GLU A 12 6.44 17.88 -8.08
CA GLU A 12 7.39 16.84 -7.70
C GLU A 12 6.61 15.65 -7.12
N LEU A 13 5.83 14.99 -7.98
CA LEU A 13 5.14 13.72 -7.75
C LEU A 13 6.17 12.60 -7.76
N ARG A 14 7.14 12.66 -6.86
CA ARG A 14 8.27 11.73 -6.86
C ARG A 14 8.03 10.63 -5.84
N TRP A 15 7.72 9.45 -6.36
CA TRP A 15 8.18 8.22 -5.71
C TRP A 15 9.67 8.37 -5.41
N ASP A 16 10.10 7.86 -4.26
CA ASP A 16 11.50 7.92 -3.86
C ASP A 16 12.35 7.12 -4.85
N ASP A 17 13.61 7.51 -5.04
CA ASP A 17 14.55 6.78 -5.88
C ASP A 17 14.60 5.28 -5.51
N ILE A 18 14.45 4.95 -4.22
CA ILE A 18 14.35 3.56 -3.75
C ILE A 18 13.15 2.85 -4.37
N GLU A 19 11.98 3.49 -4.44
CA GLU A 19 10.75 2.91 -4.99
C GLU A 19 10.85 2.69 -6.51
N HIS A 20 11.50 3.62 -7.21
CA HIS A 20 11.81 3.46 -8.63
C HIS A 20 12.83 2.34 -8.89
N ARG A 21 13.82 2.14 -8.02
CA ARG A 21 14.75 1.01 -8.15
C ARG A 21 14.04 -0.33 -7.87
N VAL A 22 13.18 -0.40 -6.86
CA VAL A 22 12.34 -1.58 -6.59
C VAL A 22 11.51 -1.95 -7.81
N SER A 23 10.88 -0.98 -8.47
CA SER A 23 10.03 -1.24 -9.64
C SER A 23 10.78 -1.61 -10.92
N ARG A 24 12.12 -1.51 -10.91
CA ARG A 24 13.01 -2.01 -11.95
C ARG A 24 13.59 -3.38 -11.60
N GLY A 25 13.23 -3.96 -10.45
CA GLY A 25 13.76 -5.24 -9.99
C GLY A 25 15.21 -5.16 -9.49
N ASP A 26 15.70 -3.99 -9.09
CA ASP A 26 17.05 -3.85 -8.55
C ASP A 26 17.14 -4.54 -7.17
N ALA A 27 17.92 -5.62 -7.12
CA ALA A 27 18.16 -6.44 -5.94
C ALA A 27 18.77 -5.64 -4.76
N HIS A 28 19.46 -4.52 -5.02
CA HIS A 28 20.03 -3.67 -3.98
C HIS A 28 18.98 -2.80 -3.27
N SER A 29 17.82 -2.58 -3.87
CA SER A 29 16.78 -1.72 -3.29
C SER A 29 16.25 -2.27 -1.96
N ALA A 30 16.12 -3.59 -1.85
CA ALA A 30 15.74 -4.25 -0.61
C ALA A 30 16.74 -3.94 0.52
N ARG A 31 18.04 -3.95 0.20
CA ARG A 31 19.10 -3.61 1.14
C ARG A 31 19.02 -2.16 1.62
N GLU A 32 18.67 -1.24 0.74
CA GLU A 32 18.53 0.16 1.14
C GLU A 32 17.36 0.39 2.11
N VAL A 33 16.23 -0.30 1.89
CA VAL A 33 15.09 -0.28 2.82
C VAL A 33 15.48 -0.87 4.18
N GLU A 34 16.24 -1.96 4.20
CA GLU A 34 16.80 -2.54 5.43
C GLU A 34 17.73 -1.57 6.18
N LEU A 35 18.67 -0.94 5.47
CA LEU A 35 19.56 0.05 6.05
C LEU A 35 18.80 1.29 6.53
N HIS A 36 17.71 1.67 5.86
CA HIS A 36 16.80 2.69 6.35
C HIS A 36 16.10 2.24 7.64
N ALA A 37 15.57 1.01 7.71
CA ALA A 37 14.98 0.43 8.92
C ALA A 37 15.95 0.42 10.10
N LYS A 38 17.21 0.02 9.84
CA LYS A 38 18.32 0.00 10.81
C LYS A 38 18.60 1.38 11.38
N ARG A 39 18.88 2.37 10.51
CA ARG A 39 19.17 3.76 10.93
C ARG A 39 18.03 4.35 11.77
N GLN A 40 16.78 4.10 11.39
CA GLN A 40 15.63 4.58 12.16
C GLN A 40 15.51 3.86 13.51
N LEU A 41 15.80 2.55 13.58
CA LEU A 41 15.76 1.80 14.84
C LEU A 41 16.86 2.25 15.81
N GLU A 42 18.08 2.44 15.31
CA GLU A 42 19.22 2.92 16.12
C GLU A 42 18.92 4.27 16.80
N ARG A 43 18.26 5.20 16.08
CA ARG A 43 17.82 6.49 16.63
C ARG A 43 16.80 6.36 17.77
N LEU A 44 15.91 5.37 17.70
CA LEU A 44 14.91 5.13 18.74
C LEU A 44 15.56 4.54 20.00
N VAL A 45 16.48 3.59 19.83
CA VAL A 45 17.14 2.89 20.94
C VAL A 45 18.00 3.85 21.77
N THR A 46 18.59 4.87 21.15
CA THR A 46 19.41 5.88 21.86
C THR A 46 18.62 6.81 22.78
N GLY A 47 17.28 6.81 22.75
CA GLY A 47 16.46 7.80 23.45
C GLY A 47 15.46 7.27 24.47
N GLN A 48 15.13 5.97 24.47
CA GLN A 48 14.00 5.45 25.25
C GLN A 48 14.18 4.00 25.69
N ARG A 49 13.52 3.63 26.81
CA ARG A 49 13.34 2.23 27.19
C ARG A 49 12.30 1.60 26.27
N LEU A 50 12.77 0.86 25.26
CA LEU A 50 11.92 0.18 24.28
C LEU A 50 11.63 -1.25 24.70
N ASP A 51 10.36 -1.63 24.64
CA ASP A 51 9.92 -3.02 24.66
C ASP A 51 9.27 -3.40 23.31
N LEU A 52 8.86 -4.66 23.15
CA LEU A 52 8.28 -5.16 21.91
C LEU A 52 6.92 -4.51 21.59
N GLN A 53 6.14 -4.13 22.60
CA GLN A 53 4.85 -3.48 22.41
C GLN A 53 5.03 -2.05 21.89
N VAL A 54 5.89 -1.27 22.54
CA VAL A 54 6.23 0.09 22.13
C VAL A 54 6.83 0.08 20.72
N LEU A 55 7.72 -0.88 20.43
CA LEU A 55 8.30 -1.02 19.11
C LEU A 55 7.25 -1.39 18.05
N GLY A 56 6.27 -2.23 18.38
CA GLY A 56 5.14 -2.53 17.50
C GLY A 56 4.32 -1.29 17.15
N THR A 57 4.02 -0.44 18.15
CA THR A 57 3.35 0.84 17.93
C THR A 57 4.14 1.78 17.02
N LEU A 58 5.44 1.94 17.29
CA LEU A 58 6.33 2.79 16.48
C LEU A 58 6.55 2.22 15.07
N SER A 59 6.44 0.91 14.90
CA SER A 59 6.60 0.25 13.61
C SER A 59 5.45 0.57 12.66
N ALA A 60 4.22 0.78 13.14
CA ALA A 60 3.13 1.26 12.30
C ALA A 60 3.47 2.60 11.62
N SER A 61 3.94 3.58 12.39
CA SER A 61 4.37 4.87 11.85
C SER A 61 5.50 4.73 10.83
N TYR A 62 6.49 3.88 11.13
CA TYR A 62 7.58 3.60 10.19
C TYR A 62 7.04 3.01 8.89
N LEU A 63 6.20 1.96 8.95
CA LEU A 63 5.68 1.29 7.76
C LEU A 63 4.83 2.25 6.91
N THR A 64 4.00 3.09 7.54
CA THR A 64 3.19 4.10 6.81
C THR A 64 4.04 5.14 6.09
N GLN A 65 5.25 5.45 6.56
CA GLN A 65 6.10 6.49 5.98
C GLN A 65 7.23 5.95 5.10
N SER A 66 7.67 4.72 5.36
CA SER A 66 8.85 4.15 4.71
C SER A 66 8.60 3.88 3.23
N PRO A 67 9.64 4.02 2.38
CA PRO A 67 9.56 3.66 0.97
C PRO A 67 9.00 2.25 0.80
N VAL A 68 8.24 2.01 -0.27
CA VAL A 68 7.56 0.74 -0.58
C VAL A 68 6.38 0.45 0.33
N PHE A 69 6.57 0.38 1.64
CA PHE A 69 5.48 0.04 2.56
C PHE A 69 4.39 1.09 2.55
N ARG A 70 4.76 2.37 2.42
CA ARG A 70 3.77 3.45 2.34
C ARG A 70 2.79 3.27 1.20
N ASP A 71 3.13 2.57 0.11
CA ASP A 71 2.18 2.27 -0.99
C ASP A 71 1.09 1.27 -0.60
N PHE A 72 1.23 0.57 0.52
CA PHE A 72 0.27 -0.42 1.00
C PHE A 72 -0.39 -0.01 2.32
N ALA A 73 -0.21 1.24 2.78
CA ALA A 73 -0.87 1.71 3.98
C ALA A 73 -2.42 1.70 3.85
N PRO A 74 -3.19 2.02 4.90
CA PRO A 74 -2.75 2.33 6.26
C PRO A 74 -2.26 1.08 7.01
N PHE A 75 -1.33 1.28 7.94
CA PHE A 75 -0.93 0.26 8.91
C PHE A 75 -1.56 0.59 10.27
N ASP A 76 -2.82 0.19 10.44
CA ASP A 76 -3.75 0.64 11.50
C ASP A 76 -4.06 -0.43 12.57
N PHE A 77 -3.26 -1.50 12.59
CA PHE A 77 -3.42 -2.68 13.45
C PHE A 77 -4.72 -3.45 13.22
N SER A 78 -5.44 -3.21 12.13
CA SER A 78 -6.49 -4.12 11.67
C SER A 78 -5.88 -5.43 11.17
N LEU A 79 -6.66 -6.52 11.26
CA LEU A 79 -6.25 -7.80 10.67
C LEU A 79 -6.06 -7.70 9.13
N TRP A 80 -6.73 -6.75 8.48
CA TRP A 80 -6.52 -6.43 7.06
C TRP A 80 -5.11 -5.93 6.76
N SER A 81 -4.48 -5.23 7.71
CA SER A 81 -3.11 -4.75 7.56
C SER A 81 -2.06 -5.86 7.47
N ILE A 82 -2.39 -7.10 7.84
CA ILE A 82 -1.52 -8.26 7.62
C ILE A 82 -1.37 -8.52 6.10
N GLY A 83 -2.47 -8.41 5.34
CA GLY A 83 -2.43 -8.53 3.88
C GLY A 83 -1.65 -7.40 3.21
N ARG A 84 -1.77 -6.17 3.73
CA ARG A 84 -0.98 -5.01 3.30
C ARG A 84 0.51 -5.21 3.52
N LEU A 85 0.89 -5.69 4.71
CA LEU A 85 2.27 -6.02 5.03
C LEU A 85 2.83 -7.11 4.10
N ASP A 86 2.06 -8.18 3.87
CA ASP A 86 2.45 -9.27 2.97
C ASP A 86 2.66 -8.78 1.52
N ALA A 87 1.80 -7.89 1.04
CA ALA A 87 1.91 -7.28 -0.29
C ALA A 87 3.13 -6.34 -0.41
N ALA A 88 3.41 -5.55 0.62
CA ALA A 88 4.61 -4.71 0.65
C ALA A 88 5.89 -5.56 0.65
N LEU A 89 5.93 -6.63 1.44
CA LEU A 89 7.05 -7.58 1.45
C LEU A 89 7.19 -8.31 0.11
N LEU A 90 6.08 -8.70 -0.53
CA LEU A 90 6.09 -9.27 -1.88
C LEU A 90 6.67 -8.28 -2.89
N SER A 91 6.33 -7.00 -2.79
CA SER A 91 6.85 -5.93 -3.66
C SER A 91 8.33 -5.65 -3.45
N LEU A 92 8.81 -5.80 -2.23
CA LEU A 92 10.21 -5.56 -1.90
C LEU A 92 11.10 -6.74 -2.28
N TYR A 93 10.71 -7.96 -1.91
CA TYR A 93 11.57 -9.15 -1.98
C TYR A 93 11.27 -10.11 -3.12
N GLY A 94 10.06 -10.10 -3.66
CA GLY A 94 9.70 -10.93 -4.80
C GLY A 94 9.26 -12.34 -4.42
N HIS A 95 9.32 -13.22 -5.41
CA HIS A 95 8.95 -14.63 -5.29
C HIS A 95 10.05 -15.51 -4.73
N GLU A 96 11.30 -15.09 -4.93
CA GLU A 96 12.45 -15.95 -4.71
C GLU A 96 12.73 -16.10 -3.21
N PRO A 97 13.04 -17.34 -2.77
CA PRO A 97 13.58 -17.58 -1.45
C PRO A 97 14.81 -16.72 -1.19
N ARG A 98 14.86 -16.07 -0.03
CA ARG A 98 16.05 -15.31 0.35
C ARG A 98 17.07 -16.22 1.01
N PRO A 99 18.38 -16.02 0.73
CA PRO A 99 19.44 -16.54 1.58
C PRO A 99 19.21 -16.14 3.06
N PRO A 100 19.85 -16.84 4.02
CA PRO A 100 19.75 -16.51 5.43
C PRO A 100 19.95 -15.00 5.67
N LEU A 101 19.03 -14.42 6.44
CA LEU A 101 19.05 -12.99 6.73
C LEU A 101 20.36 -12.62 7.41
N ASP A 102 21.07 -11.64 6.85
CA ASP A 102 22.23 -11.06 7.51
C ASP A 102 21.78 -10.16 8.68
N SER A 103 22.75 -9.71 9.48
CA SER A 103 22.49 -8.84 10.65
C SER A 103 21.80 -7.52 10.30
N ASP A 104 21.90 -7.08 9.05
CA ASP A 104 21.40 -5.78 8.60
C ASP A 104 19.95 -5.85 8.10
N ALA A 105 19.46 -7.04 7.71
CA ALA A 105 18.04 -7.26 7.43
C ALA A 105 17.19 -7.42 8.72
N TRP A 106 17.82 -7.81 9.83
CA TRP A 106 17.15 -8.03 11.11
C TRP A 106 16.32 -6.84 11.62
N PRO A 107 16.76 -5.57 11.52
CA PRO A 107 15.94 -4.41 11.91
C PRO A 107 14.60 -4.31 11.17
N LEU A 108 14.53 -4.69 9.88
CA LEU A 108 13.26 -4.69 9.17
C LEU A 108 12.37 -5.83 9.65
N VAL A 109 12.93 -7.04 9.84
CA VAL A 109 12.20 -8.18 10.40
C VAL A 109 11.64 -7.85 11.78
N LEU A 110 12.44 -7.21 12.62
CA LEU A 110 12.02 -6.80 13.95
C LEU A 110 10.85 -5.79 13.88
N ARG A 111 10.89 -4.81 12.96
CA ARG A 111 9.79 -3.85 12.78
C ARG A 111 8.53 -4.51 12.24
N ALA A 112 8.63 -5.27 11.15
CA ALA A 112 7.50 -5.97 10.56
C ALA A 112 6.90 -7.00 11.54
N GLY A 113 7.74 -7.73 12.27
CA GLY A 113 7.33 -8.75 13.23
C GLY A 113 6.70 -8.16 14.47
N THR A 114 7.25 -7.08 15.03
CA THR A 114 6.60 -6.38 16.17
C THR A 114 5.31 -5.69 15.75
N TYR A 115 5.23 -5.14 14.53
CA TYR A 115 3.97 -4.63 13.98
C TYR A 115 2.91 -5.73 13.84
N LEU A 116 3.27 -6.88 13.24
CA LEU A 116 2.38 -8.03 13.10
C LEU A 116 1.93 -8.55 14.47
N GLY A 117 2.86 -8.67 15.41
CA GLY A 117 2.53 -9.11 16.75
C GLY A 117 1.63 -8.12 17.48
N GLU A 118 1.85 -6.82 17.34
CA GLU A 118 0.99 -5.81 17.94
C GLU A 118 -0.41 -5.81 17.32
N THR A 119 -0.52 -6.01 16.01
CA THR A 119 -1.78 -6.23 15.28
C THR A 119 -2.56 -7.41 15.89
N LEU A 120 -1.91 -8.57 16.02
CA LEU A 120 -2.51 -9.78 16.61
C LEU A 120 -2.85 -9.59 18.09
N ARG A 121 -1.96 -8.96 18.85
CA ARG A 121 -2.16 -8.68 20.29
C ARG A 121 -3.40 -7.84 20.51
N GLN A 122 -3.60 -6.81 19.70
CA GLN A 122 -4.76 -5.93 19.81
C GLN A 122 -6.04 -6.64 19.40
N ALA A 123 -6.06 -7.28 18.22
CA ALA A 123 -7.23 -8.00 17.71
C ALA A 123 -7.71 -9.09 18.70
N PHE A 124 -6.79 -9.87 19.26
CA PHE A 124 -7.10 -11.00 20.15
C PHE A 124 -6.95 -10.70 21.64
N ARG A 125 -6.79 -9.41 22.02
CA ARG A 125 -6.59 -8.95 23.40
C ARG A 125 -5.50 -9.73 24.16
N GLY A 126 -4.41 -10.03 23.46
CA GLY A 126 -3.27 -10.77 23.97
C GLY A 126 -2.28 -9.91 24.75
N ARG A 127 -1.15 -10.54 25.10
CA ARG A 127 0.01 -9.88 25.71
C ARG A 127 1.31 -10.37 25.07
N TRP A 128 2.29 -9.47 24.98
CA TRP A 128 3.65 -9.86 24.64
C TRP A 128 4.27 -10.68 25.77
N ASN A 129 5.00 -11.73 25.41
CA ASN A 129 5.91 -12.45 26.28
C ASN A 129 7.26 -12.55 25.56
N GLY A 130 8.30 -12.00 26.17
CA GLY A 130 9.62 -11.84 25.59
C GLY A 130 10.17 -10.45 25.88
N THR A 131 11.41 -10.22 25.49
CA THR A 131 12.08 -8.92 25.65
C THR A 131 12.71 -8.52 24.32
N LEU A 132 13.08 -7.25 24.18
CA LEU A 132 13.79 -6.79 22.98
C LEU A 132 15.17 -7.47 22.82
N HIS A 133 15.82 -7.85 23.94
CA HIS A 133 17.10 -8.55 23.90
C HIS A 133 16.97 -9.98 23.34
N ASP A 134 15.81 -10.61 23.55
CA ASP A 134 15.46 -11.94 23.03
C ASP A 134 14.29 -11.87 22.04
N ALA A 135 14.30 -10.84 21.18
CA ALA A 135 13.16 -10.52 20.34
C ALA A 135 12.77 -11.68 19.40
N LYS A 136 13.74 -12.49 18.96
CA LYS A 136 13.53 -13.65 18.08
C LYS A 136 12.54 -14.68 18.66
N HIS A 137 12.49 -14.80 19.98
CA HIS A 137 11.56 -15.69 20.69
C HIS A 137 10.35 -14.94 21.27
N GLY A 138 10.23 -13.65 20.97
CA GLY A 138 9.08 -12.83 21.32
C GLY A 138 7.79 -13.42 20.76
N ARG A 139 6.82 -13.63 21.64
CA ARG A 139 5.53 -14.25 21.32
C ARG A 139 4.39 -13.41 21.81
N VAL A 140 3.26 -13.49 21.12
CA VAL A 140 1.99 -12.89 21.56
C VAL A 140 1.12 -14.02 22.09
N ILE A 141 0.83 -13.97 23.38
CA ILE A 141 0.00 -14.97 24.05
C ILE A 141 -1.42 -14.42 24.14
N CYS A 142 -2.33 -15.11 23.48
CA CYS A 142 -3.77 -14.87 23.52
C CYS A 142 -4.45 -15.99 24.33
N ARG A 143 -5.78 -15.94 24.47
CA ARG A 143 -6.51 -16.93 25.29
C ARG A 143 -6.37 -18.37 24.78
N THR A 144 -6.44 -18.55 23.47
CA THR A 144 -6.49 -19.86 22.81
C THR A 144 -5.26 -20.15 21.96
N GLU A 145 -4.41 -19.15 21.71
CA GLU A 145 -3.35 -19.22 20.73
C GLU A 145 -2.09 -18.49 21.17
N THR A 146 -0.97 -18.90 20.60
CA THR A 146 0.31 -18.22 20.76
C THR A 146 0.89 -17.96 19.38
N PHE A 147 1.13 -16.70 19.08
CA PHE A 147 1.74 -16.29 17.82
C PHE A 147 3.24 -16.08 18.00
N LEU A 148 4.01 -16.35 16.95
CA LEU A 148 5.46 -16.13 16.87
C LEU A 148 5.77 -15.15 15.72
N PRO A 149 5.41 -13.85 15.87
CA PRO A 149 5.30 -12.94 14.73
C PRO A 149 6.60 -12.71 13.98
N LEU A 150 7.74 -12.64 14.70
CA LEU A 150 9.04 -12.46 14.05
C LEU A 150 9.42 -13.68 13.22
N GLN A 151 9.11 -14.90 13.70
CA GLN A 151 9.37 -16.12 12.94
C GLN A 151 8.48 -16.20 11.69
N LEU A 152 7.23 -15.74 11.75
CA LEU A 152 6.36 -15.67 10.57
C LEU A 152 6.94 -14.72 9.51
N ILE A 153 7.52 -13.59 9.91
CA ILE A 153 8.20 -12.67 8.98
C ILE A 153 9.50 -13.29 8.44
N GLU A 154 10.34 -13.89 9.29
CA GLU A 154 11.55 -14.59 8.85
C GLU A 154 11.20 -15.68 7.82
N GLN A 155 10.19 -16.50 8.12
CA GLN A 155 9.72 -17.55 7.23
C GLN A 155 9.18 -16.99 5.93
N ARG A 156 8.38 -15.91 5.98
CA ARG A 156 7.89 -15.22 4.78
C ARG A 156 9.03 -14.73 3.88
N LEU A 157 10.11 -14.20 4.45
CA LEU A 157 11.28 -13.76 3.69
C LEU A 157 12.10 -14.93 3.17
N HIS A 158 12.21 -16.00 3.94
CA HIS A 158 12.97 -17.18 3.57
C HIS A 158 12.30 -17.98 2.44
N GLU A 159 10.99 -18.18 2.49
CA GLU A 159 10.24 -18.99 1.52
C GLU A 159 9.75 -18.20 0.31
N GLY A 160 9.90 -16.87 0.31
CA GLY A 160 9.41 -16.01 -0.77
C GLY A 160 7.90 -16.15 -0.92
N SER A 161 7.40 -16.29 -2.16
CA SER A 161 5.95 -16.40 -2.42
C SER A 161 5.35 -17.76 -2.07
N GLY A 162 6.15 -18.75 -1.70
CA GLY A 162 5.65 -20.03 -1.17
C GLY A 162 4.90 -19.85 0.15
N TYR A 163 5.09 -18.71 0.81
CA TYR A 163 4.51 -18.38 2.11
C TYR A 163 3.70 -17.09 2.03
N SER A 164 2.48 -17.11 2.60
CA SER A 164 1.66 -15.91 2.80
C SER A 164 1.31 -15.78 4.27
N LEU A 165 1.48 -14.57 4.80
CA LEU A 165 1.17 -14.27 6.21
C LEU A 165 -0.31 -14.50 6.50
N MET A 166 -1.20 -14.11 5.57
CA MET A 166 -2.63 -14.31 5.73
C MET A 166 -3.02 -15.78 5.73
N LEU A 167 -2.42 -16.58 4.84
CA LEU A 167 -2.73 -18.00 4.75
C LEU A 167 -2.19 -18.78 5.95
N SER A 168 -0.98 -18.45 6.42
CA SER A 168 -0.37 -19.13 7.58
C SER A 168 -1.14 -18.86 8.88
N LEU A 169 -1.81 -17.71 8.97
CA LEU A 169 -2.65 -17.34 10.11
C LEU A 169 -4.13 -17.70 9.95
N ARG A 170 -4.57 -18.23 8.79
CA ARG A 170 -6.00 -18.38 8.48
C ARG A 170 -6.80 -19.17 9.52
N GLY A 171 -6.22 -20.23 10.08
CA GLY A 171 -6.87 -21.03 11.13
C GLY A 171 -7.10 -20.28 12.44
N SER A 172 -6.33 -19.21 12.65
CA SER A 172 -6.29 -18.39 13.86
C SER A 172 -7.07 -17.09 13.74
N LEU A 173 -7.17 -16.52 12.53
CA LEU A 173 -7.80 -15.21 12.31
C LEU A 173 -9.33 -15.21 12.48
N GLY A 174 -9.96 -16.39 12.58
CA GLY A 174 -11.42 -16.51 12.61
C GLY A 174 -12.07 -16.13 11.28
N GLU A 175 -13.40 -16.00 11.29
CA GLU A 175 -14.16 -15.62 10.11
C GLU A 175 -14.10 -14.11 9.86
N THR A 176 -13.90 -13.72 8.60
CA THR A 176 -13.97 -12.32 8.18
C THR A 176 -15.30 -11.71 8.62
N GLY A 177 -15.24 -10.59 9.33
CA GLY A 177 -16.40 -9.87 9.87
C GLY A 177 -16.67 -10.13 11.37
N SER A 178 -15.93 -11.06 11.99
CA SER A 178 -15.95 -11.21 13.45
C SER A 178 -15.43 -9.95 14.17
N ALA A 179 -15.61 -9.87 15.49
CA ALA A 179 -15.26 -8.70 16.27
C ALA A 179 -13.76 -8.32 16.16
N GLU A 180 -12.90 -9.32 16.00
CA GLU A 180 -11.45 -9.16 15.83
C GLU A 180 -11.10 -8.40 14.55
N TRP A 181 -11.87 -8.59 13.46
CA TRP A 181 -11.69 -7.89 12.20
C TRP A 181 -12.21 -6.45 12.21
N GLN A 182 -13.06 -6.12 13.17
CA GLN A 182 -13.59 -4.76 13.37
C GLN A 182 -12.66 -3.91 14.24
N HIS A 183 -11.69 -4.53 14.92
CA HIS A 183 -10.73 -3.82 15.74
C HIS A 183 -9.68 -3.11 14.87
N ARG A 184 -9.57 -1.79 15.05
CA ARG A 184 -8.56 -0.93 14.42
C ARG A 184 -8.19 0.19 15.37
N LEU A 185 -6.98 0.72 15.23
CA LEU A 185 -6.60 2.00 15.84
C LEU A 185 -6.36 3.02 14.73
N PRO A 186 -6.80 4.28 14.90
CA PRO A 186 -6.49 5.34 13.95
C PRO A 186 -4.99 5.39 13.69
N SER A 187 -4.59 5.45 12.41
CA SER A 187 -3.19 5.61 12.07
C SER A 187 -2.70 6.95 12.63
N ALA A 188 -1.66 6.92 13.46
CA ALA A 188 -1.14 8.12 14.10
C ALA A 188 -0.44 9.07 13.11
N VAL A 189 -0.16 8.61 11.89
CA VAL A 189 0.61 9.36 10.89
C VAL A 189 0.04 9.16 9.50
N LEU A 190 -0.02 10.24 8.73
CA LEU A 190 -0.31 10.20 7.30
C LEU A 190 0.94 9.80 6.50
N PRO A 191 0.79 9.13 5.35
CA PRO A 191 1.90 8.94 4.43
C PRO A 191 2.46 10.31 3.96
N PRO A 192 3.76 10.39 3.61
CA PRO A 192 4.39 11.63 3.15
C PRO A 192 3.77 12.17 1.83
N THR A 193 4.23 13.32 1.34
CA THR A 193 3.89 13.81 -0.01
C THR A 193 4.56 12.96 -1.11
N PRO A 194 3.97 12.87 -2.32
CA PRO A 194 2.84 13.65 -2.84
C PRO A 194 1.45 13.24 -2.29
N TRP A 195 1.40 12.24 -1.41
CA TRP A 195 0.18 11.55 -0.99
C TRP A 195 -0.68 12.26 0.07
N SER A 196 -0.26 13.42 0.58
CA SER A 196 -1.02 14.26 1.54
C SER A 196 -1.40 15.65 0.97
N GLY A 197 -1.32 15.82 -0.35
CA GLY A 197 -1.54 17.09 -1.05
C GLY A 197 -2.98 17.33 -1.51
N SER A 198 -3.17 18.36 -2.33
CA SER A 198 -4.40 18.58 -3.09
C SER A 198 -4.66 17.42 -4.06
N TRP A 199 -5.91 17.27 -4.50
CA TRP A 199 -6.25 16.41 -5.63
C TRP A 199 -5.40 16.76 -6.86
N PRO A 200 -4.98 15.76 -7.66
CA PRO A 200 -4.24 16.01 -8.89
C PRO A 200 -5.07 16.84 -9.88
N THR A 201 -4.37 17.66 -10.65
CA THR A 201 -4.92 18.47 -11.74
C THR A 201 -4.91 17.70 -13.06
N ALA A 202 -5.64 18.20 -14.07
CA ALA A 202 -5.62 17.63 -15.42
C ALA A 202 -4.22 17.54 -16.03
N ARG A 203 -3.32 18.46 -15.67
CA ARG A 203 -1.93 18.46 -16.15
C ARG A 203 -1.07 17.39 -15.49
N GLU A 204 -1.43 16.96 -14.28
CA GLU A 204 -0.66 15.99 -13.49
C GLU A 204 -1.08 14.55 -13.78
N ALA A 205 -2.29 14.32 -14.30
CA ALA A 205 -2.88 12.99 -14.45
C ALA A 205 -1.98 11.99 -15.19
N ALA A 206 -1.39 12.41 -16.32
CA ALA A 206 -0.45 11.59 -17.10
C ALA A 206 0.81 11.22 -16.30
N ALA A 207 1.42 12.19 -15.61
CA ALA A 207 2.61 11.95 -14.80
C ALA A 207 2.32 11.04 -13.59
N VAL A 208 1.16 11.19 -12.96
CA VAL A 208 0.70 10.28 -11.89
C VAL A 208 0.56 8.85 -12.40
N SER A 209 -0.09 8.67 -13.56
CA SER A 209 -0.25 7.37 -14.20
C SER A 209 1.11 6.72 -14.54
N GLU A 210 2.03 7.49 -15.14
CA GLU A 210 3.36 7.01 -15.48
C GLU A 210 4.16 6.60 -14.24
N GLY A 211 4.08 7.40 -13.17
CA GLY A 211 4.72 7.07 -11.90
C GLY A 211 4.15 5.80 -11.28
N LEU A 212 2.83 5.58 -11.35
CA LEU A 212 2.20 4.35 -10.85
C LEU A 212 2.72 3.10 -11.59
N MET A 213 2.89 3.15 -12.91
CA MET A 213 3.50 2.07 -13.70
C MET A 213 4.97 1.78 -13.35
N ARG A 214 5.62 2.72 -12.65
CA ARG A 214 6.99 2.63 -12.15
C ARG A 214 7.06 2.59 -10.62
N SER A 215 6.00 2.13 -9.98
CA SER A 215 5.89 2.07 -8.51
C SER A 215 5.97 0.63 -7.97
N PRO A 216 6.16 0.48 -6.65
CA PRO A 216 5.94 -0.77 -5.94
C PRO A 216 4.57 -1.41 -6.17
N ILE A 217 3.51 -0.62 -6.44
CA ILE A 217 2.17 -1.13 -6.76
C ILE A 217 2.19 -1.92 -8.07
N SER A 218 2.84 -1.38 -9.11
CA SER A 218 3.01 -2.10 -10.37
C SER A 218 3.81 -3.39 -10.19
N THR A 219 4.83 -3.36 -9.33
CA THR A 219 5.67 -4.52 -9.00
C THR A 219 4.85 -5.60 -8.28
N TYR A 220 3.97 -5.19 -7.37
CA TYR A 220 3.02 -6.08 -6.72
C TYR A 220 2.06 -6.73 -7.72
N CYS A 221 1.47 -5.95 -8.64
CA CYS A 221 0.57 -6.47 -9.67
C CYS A 221 1.25 -7.52 -10.55
N GLU A 222 2.50 -7.25 -10.96
CA GLU A 222 3.33 -8.17 -11.73
C GLU A 222 3.53 -9.48 -10.96
N ARG A 223 3.99 -9.37 -9.72
CA ARG A 223 4.30 -10.51 -8.85
C ARG A 223 3.06 -11.31 -8.45
N ARG A 224 1.89 -10.70 -8.33
CA ARG A 224 0.65 -11.44 -8.06
C ARG A 224 0.15 -12.24 -9.28
N GLY A 225 0.94 -12.31 -10.35
CA GLY A 225 0.68 -13.16 -11.53
C GLY A 225 -0.26 -12.52 -12.54
N LYS A 226 -0.50 -11.20 -12.45
CA LYS A 226 -1.38 -10.49 -13.38
C LYS A 226 -0.63 -9.68 -14.43
N GLY A 227 0.70 -9.55 -14.33
CA GLY A 227 1.53 -8.73 -15.20
C GLY A 227 1.72 -7.30 -14.67
N ARG A 228 2.73 -6.62 -15.20
CA ARG A 228 3.08 -5.24 -14.85
C ARG A 228 2.01 -4.27 -15.38
N LEU A 229 1.80 -3.14 -14.70
CA LEU A 229 0.96 -2.08 -15.24
C LEU A 229 1.62 -1.48 -16.49
N ASP A 230 0.87 -1.40 -17.59
CA ASP A 230 1.36 -1.05 -18.92
C ASP A 230 0.50 0.02 -19.64
N GLY A 231 -0.54 0.54 -18.98
CA GLY A 231 -1.45 1.54 -19.53
C GLY A 231 -2.54 0.96 -20.42
N SER A 232 -2.70 -0.37 -20.47
CA SER A 232 -3.79 -1.02 -21.21
C SER A 232 -5.04 -1.24 -20.35
N LEU A 233 -6.16 -1.55 -20.98
CA LEU A 233 -7.39 -1.95 -20.28
C LEU A 233 -7.22 -3.16 -19.35
N ASN A 234 -6.19 -4.00 -19.57
CA ASN A 234 -5.90 -5.12 -18.68
C ASN A 234 -5.42 -4.67 -17.28
N ASP A 235 -4.94 -3.43 -17.15
CA ASP A 235 -4.53 -2.85 -15.88
C ASP A 235 -5.67 -2.76 -14.87
N LEU A 236 -6.91 -2.64 -15.33
CA LEU A 236 -8.09 -2.55 -14.47
C LEU A 236 -8.26 -3.82 -13.61
N ALA A 237 -8.10 -4.99 -14.23
CA ALA A 237 -8.17 -6.27 -13.53
C ALA A 237 -6.96 -6.49 -12.61
N ARG A 238 -5.79 -5.92 -12.95
CA ARG A 238 -4.59 -5.91 -12.10
C ARG A 238 -4.81 -5.06 -10.86
N LEU A 239 -5.33 -3.85 -11.04
CA LEU A 239 -5.63 -2.89 -9.98
C LEU A 239 -6.74 -3.37 -9.03
N ASP A 240 -7.70 -4.16 -9.51
CA ASP A 240 -8.70 -4.79 -8.63
C ASP A 240 -8.05 -5.68 -7.55
N SER A 241 -6.95 -6.37 -7.88
CA SER A 241 -6.20 -7.16 -6.88
C SER A 241 -5.40 -6.33 -5.90
N TYR A 242 -4.98 -5.14 -6.29
CA TYR A 242 -4.35 -4.19 -5.38
C TYR A 242 -5.38 -3.57 -4.45
N LEU A 243 -6.51 -3.12 -4.98
CA LEU A 243 -7.64 -2.60 -4.21
C LEU A 243 -8.16 -3.60 -3.19
N ALA A 244 -8.24 -4.88 -3.55
CA ALA A 244 -8.62 -5.95 -2.62
C ALA A 244 -7.66 -6.14 -1.44
N VAL A 245 -6.42 -5.63 -1.53
CA VAL A 245 -5.46 -5.63 -0.41
C VAL A 245 -5.53 -4.35 0.40
N ILE A 246 -5.58 -3.19 -0.27
CA ILE A 246 -5.53 -1.91 0.46
C ILE A 246 -6.89 -1.51 1.05
N ALA A 247 -8.01 -1.96 0.47
CA ALA A 247 -9.37 -1.69 0.93
C ALA A 247 -10.28 -2.92 0.73
N PRO A 248 -10.00 -4.04 1.41
CA PRO A 248 -10.79 -5.27 1.30
C PRO A 248 -12.25 -5.04 1.77
N PRO A 249 -13.25 -5.78 1.26
CA PRO A 249 -14.64 -5.64 1.69
C PRO A 249 -14.85 -5.70 3.21
N GLY A 250 -15.54 -4.70 3.77
CA GLY A 250 -15.79 -4.57 5.21
C GLY A 250 -14.74 -3.77 6.00
N ASP A 251 -13.60 -3.44 5.39
CA ASP A 251 -12.63 -2.51 5.98
C ASP A 251 -13.06 -1.05 5.81
N ASP A 252 -12.61 -0.13 6.64
CA ASP A 252 -12.78 1.31 6.42
C ASP A 252 -11.40 1.95 6.56
N VAL A 253 -10.86 2.45 5.46
CA VAL A 253 -9.45 2.83 5.36
C VAL A 253 -9.21 4.29 5.75
N GLY A 254 -10.27 5.03 6.09
CA GLY A 254 -10.23 6.44 6.42
C GLY A 254 -10.13 7.37 5.20
N ASP A 255 -10.57 8.61 5.38
CA ASP A 255 -10.75 9.58 4.28
C ASP A 255 -9.44 9.98 3.60
N ASP A 256 -8.37 10.20 4.38
CA ASP A 256 -7.10 10.65 3.82
C ASP A 256 -6.42 9.57 2.98
N TRP A 257 -6.50 8.32 3.41
CA TRP A 257 -5.99 7.20 2.61
C TRP A 257 -6.85 6.95 1.38
N SER A 258 -8.18 7.02 1.55
CA SER A 258 -9.11 6.88 0.43
C SER A 258 -8.79 7.92 -0.64
N ARG A 259 -8.61 9.19 -0.24
CA ARG A 259 -8.19 10.29 -1.13
C ARG A 259 -6.91 9.96 -1.90
N ARG A 260 -5.87 9.47 -1.22
CA ARG A 260 -4.62 9.07 -1.87
C ARG A 260 -4.87 8.03 -2.96
N ALA A 261 -5.48 6.91 -2.59
CA ALA A 261 -5.70 5.79 -3.50
C ALA A 261 -6.59 6.22 -4.68
N CYS A 262 -7.57 7.11 -4.44
CA CYS A 262 -8.37 7.72 -5.49
C CYS A 262 -7.55 8.52 -6.49
N GLY A 263 -6.66 9.40 -6.03
CA GLY A 263 -5.82 10.20 -6.92
C GLY A 263 -4.92 9.32 -7.79
N LEU A 264 -4.21 8.37 -7.18
CA LEU A 264 -3.28 7.49 -7.90
C LEU A 264 -3.99 6.58 -8.91
N LEU A 265 -4.98 5.82 -8.44
CA LEU A 265 -5.67 4.85 -9.27
C LEU A 265 -6.60 5.54 -10.25
N GLY A 266 -7.29 6.59 -9.83
CA GLY A 266 -8.21 7.35 -10.68
C GLY A 266 -7.50 8.04 -11.84
N CYS A 267 -6.34 8.66 -11.60
CA CYS A 267 -5.53 9.21 -12.70
C CYS A 267 -5.05 8.13 -13.65
N HIS A 268 -4.59 6.98 -13.14
CA HIS A 268 -4.13 5.90 -14.00
C HIS A 268 -5.27 5.31 -14.84
N ILE A 269 -6.40 4.97 -14.21
CA ILE A 269 -7.60 4.46 -14.90
C ILE A 269 -8.09 5.46 -15.95
N GLY A 270 -8.15 6.75 -15.60
CA GLY A 270 -8.56 7.77 -16.55
C GLY A 270 -7.56 7.95 -17.69
N GLU A 271 -6.25 7.81 -17.47
CA GLU A 271 -5.26 7.82 -18.55
C GLU A 271 -5.40 6.61 -19.48
N VAL A 272 -5.66 5.41 -18.94
CA VAL A 272 -5.96 4.22 -19.76
C VAL A 272 -7.16 4.50 -20.66
N LEU A 273 -8.25 5.03 -20.10
CA LEU A 273 -9.46 5.38 -20.86
C LEU A 273 -9.24 6.53 -21.84
N ARG A 274 -8.46 7.54 -21.45
CA ARG A 274 -8.14 8.69 -22.30
C ARG A 274 -7.41 8.24 -23.56
N VAL A 275 -6.46 7.32 -23.43
CA VAL A 275 -5.71 6.77 -24.56
C VAL A 275 -6.60 5.86 -25.42
N GLU A 276 -7.39 4.99 -24.78
CA GLU A 276 -8.24 4.04 -25.49
C GLU A 276 -9.38 4.70 -26.29
N TYR A 277 -10.02 5.74 -25.73
CA TYR A 277 -11.23 6.37 -26.27
C TYR A 277 -11.02 7.82 -26.72
N ASP A 278 -9.77 8.20 -27.00
CA ASP A 278 -9.36 9.54 -27.48
C ASP A 278 -9.99 10.69 -26.66
N GLY A 279 -9.80 10.63 -25.34
CA GLY A 279 -10.38 11.58 -24.40
C GLY A 279 -9.47 12.76 -24.05
N ARG A 280 -10.01 13.69 -23.26
CA ARG A 280 -9.28 14.79 -22.63
C ARG A 280 -9.69 15.00 -21.18
N TRP A 281 -8.74 15.39 -20.35
CA TRP A 281 -9.00 15.77 -18.97
C TRP A 281 -9.55 17.19 -18.86
N ILE A 282 -10.45 17.38 -17.91
CA ILE A 282 -11.08 18.65 -17.56
C ILE A 282 -10.93 18.85 -16.05
N ASP A 283 -10.39 20.01 -15.66
CA ASP A 283 -10.40 20.48 -14.28
C ASP A 283 -11.73 21.21 -14.00
N GLU A 284 -12.53 20.63 -13.11
CA GLU A 284 -13.76 21.24 -12.62
C GLU A 284 -13.48 22.10 -11.36
N PRO A 285 -14.22 23.21 -11.14
CA PRO A 285 -14.05 24.10 -9.99
C PRO A 285 -14.67 23.51 -8.71
N THR A 286 -14.59 22.21 -8.52
CA THR A 286 -15.11 21.50 -7.34
C THR A 286 -13.99 21.09 -6.40
N THR A 287 -14.35 20.83 -5.14
CA THR A 287 -13.48 20.22 -4.15
C THR A 287 -13.88 18.75 -4.02
N GLY A 288 -12.92 17.82 -4.13
CA GLY A 288 -13.21 16.39 -4.02
C GLY A 288 -12.84 15.56 -5.25
N PRO A 289 -13.26 14.29 -5.29
CA PRO A 289 -12.91 13.36 -6.38
C PRO A 289 -13.51 13.76 -7.73
N SER A 290 -14.65 14.47 -7.76
CA SER A 290 -15.27 15.00 -8.99
C SER A 290 -14.52 16.20 -9.60
N ARG A 291 -13.40 16.65 -9.01
CA ARG A 291 -12.58 17.74 -9.55
C ARG A 291 -12.01 17.42 -10.92
N LEU A 292 -11.69 16.15 -11.17
CA LEU A 292 -11.01 15.73 -12.38
C LEU A 292 -11.94 14.83 -13.21
N GLN A 293 -12.42 15.37 -14.33
CA GLN A 293 -13.31 14.67 -15.26
C GLN A 293 -12.59 14.31 -16.55
N LEU A 294 -12.94 13.15 -17.11
CA LEU A 294 -12.47 12.71 -18.42
C LEU A 294 -13.64 12.85 -19.41
N GLU A 295 -13.49 13.70 -20.43
CA GLU A 295 -14.42 13.81 -21.55
C GLU A 295 -13.88 13.00 -22.72
N LEU A 296 -14.63 12.01 -23.17
CA LEU A 296 -14.30 11.14 -24.30
C LEU A 296 -14.64 11.81 -25.64
N SER A 297 -14.14 11.26 -26.75
CA SER A 297 -14.35 11.83 -28.09
C SER A 297 -15.82 11.94 -28.50
N ASP A 298 -16.70 11.13 -27.92
CA ASP A 298 -18.15 11.14 -28.16
C ASP A 298 -18.93 12.11 -27.26
N GLY A 299 -18.23 12.84 -26.37
CA GLY A 299 -18.80 13.77 -25.41
C GLY A 299 -19.22 13.13 -24.08
N THR A 300 -19.03 11.83 -23.90
CA THR A 300 -19.29 11.15 -22.62
C THR A 300 -18.33 11.68 -21.56
N LYS A 301 -18.87 12.06 -20.40
CA LYS A 301 -18.08 12.52 -19.25
C LYS A 301 -17.99 11.44 -18.18
N LEU A 302 -16.78 11.15 -17.76
CA LEU A 302 -16.46 10.16 -16.74
C LEU A 302 -15.78 10.83 -15.55
N GLU A 303 -15.94 10.24 -14.37
CA GLU A 303 -15.27 10.67 -13.14
C GLU A 303 -14.43 9.53 -12.53
N PRO A 304 -13.24 9.22 -13.10
CA PRO A 304 -12.45 8.06 -12.67
C PRO A 304 -12.10 8.08 -11.17
N LEU A 305 -11.81 9.26 -10.62
CA LEU A 305 -11.50 9.43 -9.19
C LEU A 305 -12.73 9.12 -8.32
N SER A 306 -13.92 9.55 -8.73
CA SER A 306 -15.19 9.28 -8.02
C SER A 306 -15.52 7.79 -8.02
N VAL A 307 -15.19 7.06 -9.10
CA VAL A 307 -15.38 5.62 -9.20
C VAL A 307 -14.47 4.88 -8.23
N VAL A 308 -13.18 5.22 -8.18
CA VAL A 308 -12.26 4.65 -7.20
C VAL A 308 -12.70 5.01 -5.77
N HIS A 309 -13.13 6.25 -5.54
CA HIS A 309 -13.62 6.69 -4.24
C HIS A 309 -14.83 5.90 -3.78
N SER A 310 -15.79 5.72 -4.68
CA SER A 310 -17.00 4.94 -4.40
C SER A 310 -16.64 3.49 -4.06
N ARG A 311 -15.63 2.93 -4.74
CA ARG A 311 -15.14 1.59 -4.41
C ARG A 311 -14.42 1.52 -3.07
N LEU A 312 -13.65 2.54 -2.70
CA LEU A 312 -12.96 2.56 -1.42
C LEU A 312 -13.93 2.78 -0.26
N VAL A 313 -15.02 3.54 -0.44
CA VAL A 313 -15.87 4.01 0.66
C VAL A 313 -17.27 3.39 0.69
N THR A 314 -17.95 3.22 -0.45
CA THR A 314 -19.41 2.99 -0.51
C THR A 314 -19.84 1.65 -1.14
N ASP A 315 -19.33 1.29 -2.32
CA ASP A 315 -19.78 0.11 -3.07
C ASP A 315 -18.60 -0.69 -3.63
N ARG A 316 -18.31 -1.81 -2.96
CA ARG A 316 -17.19 -2.71 -3.30
C ARG A 316 -17.60 -3.85 -4.23
N LYS A 317 -18.85 -3.87 -4.73
CA LYS A 317 -19.37 -5.01 -5.50
C LYS A 317 -19.00 -4.97 -6.99
N PHE A 318 -18.82 -3.79 -7.57
CA PHE A 318 -18.52 -3.65 -8.99
C PHE A 318 -17.01 -3.59 -9.26
N GLY A 319 -16.51 -4.47 -10.13
CA GLY A 319 -15.13 -4.50 -10.65
C GLY A 319 -14.74 -3.22 -11.41
N LEU A 320 -13.47 -2.79 -11.39
CA LEU A 320 -13.01 -1.69 -12.25
C LEU A 320 -13.11 -2.10 -13.72
N GLN A 321 -12.85 -3.38 -13.96
CA GLN A 321 -13.04 -4.01 -15.27
C GLN A 321 -14.52 -4.00 -15.69
N GLU A 322 -15.45 -4.35 -14.79
CA GLU A 322 -16.89 -4.33 -15.07
C GLU A 322 -17.37 -2.91 -15.37
N TRP A 323 -16.92 -1.91 -14.59
CA TRP A 323 -17.23 -0.51 -14.86
C TRP A 323 -16.75 -0.08 -16.25
N CYS A 324 -15.52 -0.43 -16.65
CA CYS A 324 -15.05 -0.10 -18.01
C CYS A 324 -15.78 -0.87 -19.11
N GLN A 325 -16.23 -2.09 -18.85
CA GLN A 325 -17.09 -2.82 -19.80
C GLN A 325 -18.44 -2.12 -19.99
N THR A 326 -19.03 -1.53 -18.94
CA THR A 326 -20.27 -0.74 -19.09
C THR A 326 -20.07 0.50 -19.95
N ILE A 327 -18.89 1.14 -19.87
CA ILE A 327 -18.51 2.25 -20.75
C ILE A 327 -18.38 1.75 -22.19
N ALA A 328 -17.61 0.68 -22.41
CA ALA A 328 -17.40 0.11 -23.74
C ALA A 328 -18.72 -0.27 -24.45
N LEU A 329 -19.68 -0.83 -23.71
CA LEU A 329 -21.01 -1.19 -24.24
C LEU A 329 -21.87 0.02 -24.60
N GLY A 330 -21.60 1.19 -24.02
CA GLY A 330 -22.24 2.45 -24.41
C GLY A 330 -21.68 3.07 -25.70
N HIS A 331 -20.48 2.63 -26.13
CA HIS A 331 -19.78 3.15 -27.31
C HIS A 331 -19.78 2.19 -28.52
N ALA A 332 -20.31 0.97 -28.36
CA ALA A 332 -20.43 -0.04 -29.43
C ALA A 332 -21.71 0.16 -30.26
#